data_AF-A0A7D7ZGJ7-F1
#
_entry.id   AF-A0A7D7ZGJ7-F1
#
_cell.length_a   1.000
_cell.length_b   1.000
_cell.length_c   1.000
_cell.angle_alpha   90.00
_cell.angle_beta   90.00
_cell.angle_gamma   90.00
#
_symmetry.space_group_name_H-M   'P 1'
#
loop_
_entity.id
_entity.type
_entity.pdbx_description
1 polymer ?
#
loop_
_entity_poly.entity_id
_entity_poly.type
_entity_poly.pdbx_seq_one_letter_code
_entity_poly.pdbx_strand_id
1 'polypeptide(L)' 'MSEMNLLRSENMKLRKYVSLISAEIQLKQRIFEIKQNFTNSAESERITAPISNRLSKIESEKQVLENELNLTQ' A
#
# COMPACT_ATOMS: atom_id res chain seq x y z
N MET A 1 18.77 12.32 -21.58
CA MET A 1 17.74 12.76 -20.61
C MET A 1 18.40 13.76 -19.67
N SER A 2 17.81 14.93 -19.40
CA SER A 2 18.44 15.91 -18.50
C SER A 2 18.34 15.45 -17.05
N GLU A 3 19.27 15.89 -16.20
CA GLU A 3 19.26 15.66 -14.75
C GLU A 3 17.92 16.08 -14.12
N MET A 4 17.35 17.21 -14.55
CA MET A 4 16.03 17.67 -14.14
C MET A 4 14.92 16.65 -14.42
N ASN A 5 14.98 15.94 -15.56
CA ASN A 5 13.99 14.92 -15.91
C ASN A 5 14.14 13.66 -15.05
N LEU A 6 15.37 13.29 -14.69
CA LEU A 6 15.64 12.18 -13.77
C LEU A 6 15.10 12.49 -12.37
N LEU A 7 15.45 13.66 -11.83
CA LEU A 7 14.97 14.12 -10.52
C LEU A 7 13.44 14.21 -10.48
N ARG A 8 12.81 14.70 -11.54
CA ARG A 8 11.34 14.73 -11.63
C ARG A 8 10.74 13.32 -11.61
N SER A 9 11.34 12.38 -12.34
CA SER A 9 10.89 10.98 -12.36
C SER A 9 11.00 10.33 -10.99
N GLU A 10 12.14 10.47 -10.34
CA GLU A 10 12.40 9.95 -8.99
C GLU A 10 11.44 10.56 -7.96
N ASN A 11 11.20 11.88 -8.01
CA ASN A 11 10.24 12.54 -7.11
C ASN A 11 8.81 12.03 -7.30
N MET A 12 8.38 11.78 -8.54
CA MET A 12 7.06 11.18 -8.82
C MET A 12 6.95 9.77 -8.23
N LYS A 13 7.99 8.95 -8.37
CA LYS A 13 8.05 7.60 -7.78
C LYS A 13 7.97 7.66 -6.26
N LEU A 14 8.73 8.55 -5.61
CA LEU A 14 8.68 8.77 -4.16
C LEU A 14 7.29 9.18 -3.68
N ARG A 15 6.63 10.12 -4.38
CA ARG A 15 5.26 10.53 -4.05
C ARG A 15 4.28 9.36 -4.15
N LYS A 16 4.39 8.56 -5.21
CA LYS A 16 3.58 7.34 -5.38
C LYS A 16 3.84 6.35 -4.24
N TYR A 17 5.09 6.12 -3.88
CA TYR A 17 5.46 5.23 -2.78
C TYR A 17 4.87 5.68 -1.44
N VAL A 18 4.96 6.98 -1.11
CA VAL A 18 4.34 7.57 0.08
C VAL A 18 2.81 7.40 0.06
N SER A 19 2.16 7.63 -1.09
CA SER A 19 0.71 7.42 -1.22
C SER A 19 0.31 5.95 -0.98
N LEU A 20 1.12 4.99 -1.43
CA LEU A 20 0.88 3.56 -1.20
C LEU A 20 1.03 3.19 0.28
N ILE A 21 2.04 3.71 0.98
CA ILE A 21 2.20 3.52 2.43
C ILE A 21 0.98 4.07 3.19
N SER A 22 0.53 5.28 2.86
CA SER A 22 -0.64 5.88 3.49
C SER A 22 -1.90 5.03 3.28
N ALA A 23 -2.10 4.51 2.06
CA ALA A 23 -3.22 3.61 1.76
C ALA A 23 -3.12 2.29 2.53
N GLU A 24 -1.92 1.70 2.64
CA GLU A 24 -1.68 0.48 3.40
C GLU A 24 -2.07 0.65 4.88
N ILE A 25 -1.64 1.75 5.51
CA ILE A 25 -1.96 2.06 6.91
C ILE A 25 -3.48 2.17 7.10
N GLN A 26 -4.16 2.92 6.23
CA GLN A 26 -5.62 3.10 6.31
C GLN A 26 -6.38 1.78 6.15
N LEU A 27 -5.95 0.92 5.22
CA LEU A 27 -6.61 -0.37 4.98
C LEU A 27 -6.35 -1.37 6.11
N LYS A 28 -5.15 -1.40 6.70
CA LYS A 28 -4.86 -2.21 7.89
C LYS A 28 -5.71 -1.76 9.08
N GLN A 29 -5.81 -0.45 9.30
CA GLN A 29 -6.70 0.11 10.32
C GLN A 29 -8.16 -0.29 10.07
N ARG A 30 -8.62 -0.23 8.82
CA ARG A 30 -9.99 -0.61 8.48
C ARG A 30 -10.28 -2.08 8.73
N ILE A 31 -9.35 -2.98 8.43
CA ILE A 31 -9.49 -4.41 8.76
C ILE A 31 -9.58 -4.60 10.27
N PHE A 32 -8.75 -3.90 11.05
CA PHE A 32 -8.79 -3.96 12.50
C PHE A 32 -10.16 -3.54 13.05
N GLU A 33 -10.71 -2.42 12.58
CA GLU A 33 -12.05 -1.94 12.96
C GLU A 33 -13.17 -2.92 12.61
N ILE A 34 -13.12 -3.51 11.41
CA ILE A 34 -14.12 -4.51 10.99
C ILE A 34 -14.05 -5.74 11.90
N LYS A 35 -12.85 -6.22 12.23
CA LYS A 35 -12.69 -7.37 13.13
C LYS A 35 -13.17 -7.09 14.55
N GLN A 36 -13.06 -5.86 15.03
CA GLN A 36 -13.58 -5.46 16.34
C GLN A 36 -15.12 -5.33 16.34
N ASN A 37 -15.71 -4.84 15.25
CA ASN A 37 -17.15 -4.56 15.19
C ASN A 37 -18.01 -5.77 14.80
N PHE A 38 -17.44 -6.77 14.12
CA PHE A 38 -18.16 -7.97 13.67
C PHE A 38 -17.79 -9.18 14.54
N THR A 39 -18.68 -9.55 15.47
CA THR A 39 -18.50 -10.71 16.36
C THR A 39 -18.61 -12.06 15.62
N ASN A 40 -19.24 -12.06 14.44
CA ASN A 40 -19.25 -13.21 13.53
C ASN A 40 -17.97 -13.21 12.68
N SER A 41 -17.08 -14.17 12.93
CA SER A 41 -15.80 -14.29 12.23
C SER A 41 -15.97 -14.50 10.72
N ALA A 42 -16.92 -15.32 10.28
CA ALA A 42 -17.14 -15.61 8.87
C ALA A 42 -17.61 -14.38 8.08
N GLU A 43 -18.44 -13.54 8.70
CA GLU A 43 -18.89 -12.28 8.10
C GLU A 43 -17.74 -11.27 8.05
N SER A 44 -16.97 -11.14 9.14
CA SER A 44 -15.78 -10.29 9.20
C SER A 44 -14.75 -10.68 8.13
N GLU A 45 -14.48 -11.97 7.94
CA GLU A 45 -13.60 -12.48 6.91
C GLU A 45 -14.09 -12.13 5.51
N ARG A 46 -15.38 -12.33 5.23
CA ARG A 46 -15.98 -11.99 3.93
C ARG A 46 -15.84 -10.50 3.61
N ILE A 47 -16.04 -9.62 4.59
CA ILE A 47 -15.93 -8.17 4.41
C ILE A 47 -14.47 -7.73 4.27
N THR A 48 -13.56 -8.36 5.02
CA THR A 48 -12.13 -8.00 4.99
C THR A 48 -11.38 -8.58 3.80
N ALA A 49 -11.84 -9.68 3.19
CA ALA A 49 -11.23 -10.31 2.02
C ALA A 49 -10.88 -9.35 0.85
N PRO A 50 -11.79 -8.49 0.36
CA PRO A 50 -11.44 -7.52 -0.68
C PRO A 50 -10.38 -6.49 -0.24
N ILE A 51 -10.36 -6.14 1.04
CA ILE A 51 -9.36 -5.21 1.61
C ILE A 51 -7.99 -5.88 1.67
N SER A 52 -7.93 -7.14 2.11
CA SER A 52 -6.73 -7.97 2.09
C SER A 52 -6.18 -8.15 0.67
N ASN A 53 -7.06 -8.38 -0.31
CA ASN A 53 -6.66 -8.45 -1.71
C ASN A 53 -6.12 -7.12 -2.26
N ARG A 54 -6.60 -5.98 -1.73
CA ARG A 54 -6.03 -4.67 -2.11
C ARG A 54 -4.67 -4.45 -1.44
N LEU A 55 -4.51 -4.88 -0.19
CA LEU A 55 -3.23 -4.81 0.53
C LEU A 55 -2.13 -5.60 -0.17
N SER A 56 -2.39 -6.83 -0.63
CA SER A 56 -1.39 -7.62 -1.36
C SER A 56 -0.95 -6.96 -2.68
N LYS A 57 -1.87 -6.26 -3.37
CA LYS A 57 -1.54 -5.46 -4.55
C LYS A 57 -0.68 -4.25 -4.18
N ILE A 58 -1.02 -3.53 -3.11
CA ILE A 58 -0.22 -2.39 -2.62
C ILE A 58 1.19 -2.83 -2.24
N GLU A 59 1.33 -3.98 -1.57
CA GLU A 59 2.63 -4.56 -1.21
C GLU A 59 3.48 -4.86 -2.44
N SER A 60 2.87 -5.48 -3.46
CA SER A 60 3.54 -5.75 -4.74
C SER A 60 3.96 -4.45 -5.45
N GLU A 61 3.08 -3.43 -5.49
CA GLU A 61 3.37 -2.13 -6.08
C GLU A 61 4.48 -1.37 -5.33
N LYS A 62 4.49 -1.46 -4.00
CA LYS A 62 5.54 -0.87 -3.14
C LYS A 62 6.88 -1.53 -3.40
N GLN A 63 6.94 -2.85 -3.44
CA GLN A 63 8.18 -3.59 -3.65
C GLN A 63 8.86 -3.20 -4.98
N VAL A 64 8.08 -2.99 -6.04
CA VAL A 64 8.61 -2.48 -7.31
C VAL A 64 9.25 -1.10 -7.13
N LEU A 65 8.56 -0.18 -6.46
CA LEU A 65 9.08 1.17 -6.22
C LEU A 65 10.29 1.19 -5.28
N GLU A 66 10.31 0.33 -4.26
CA GLU A 66 11.45 0.18 -3.34
C GLU A 66 12.72 -0.20 -4.09
N ASN A 67 12.62 -1.16 -5.02
CA ASN A 67 13.73 -1.55 -5.89
C ASN A 67 14.13 -0.42 -6.86
N GLU A 68 13.16 0.24 -7.50
CA GLU A 68 13.44 1.34 -8.43
C GLU A 68 14.06 2.58 -7.77
N LEU A 69 13.79 2.78 -6.47
CA LEU A 69 14.27 3.90 -5.66
C LEU A 69 15.46 3.52 -4.77
N ASN A 70 15.92 2.27 -4.81
CA ASN A 70 16.97 1.73 -3.94
C ASN A 70 16.70 1.96 -2.44
N LEU A 71 15.47 1.72 -1.99
CA LEU A 71 15.05 1.91 -0.59
C LEU A 71 15.27 0.66 0.28
N THR A 72 15.55 -0.48 -0.33
CA THR A 72 15.90 -1.74 0.34
C THR A 72 17.41 -1.79 0.55
N GLN A 73 17.84 -1.84 1.81
CA GLN A 73 19.24 -2.11 2.21
C GLN A 73 19.44 -3.59 2.50
#